data_AF-A0A2G9T8V2-F1
#
_entry.id   AF-A0A2G9T8V2-F1
#
_cell.length_a   1.000
_cell.length_b   1.000
_cell.length_c   1.000
_cell.angle_alpha   90.00
_cell.angle_beta   90.00
_cell.angle_gamma   90.00
#
_symmetry.space_group_name_H-M   'P 1'
#
loop_
_entity.id
_entity.type
_entity.pdbx_description
1 polymer ?
#
loop_
_entity_poly.entity_id
_entity_poly.type
_entity_poly.pdbx_seq_one_letter_code
_entity_poly.pdbx_strand_id
1 'polypeptide(L)'
;VIPEVVGYELVGTLGDCVTSTDLVLTITKNLRDLGVVGKFVEFFGEGVSSLSIADRATISNMCPEYGATVGFFPVDKRVIA
;
A
#
# COMPACT_ATOMS: atom_id res chain seq x y z
N VAL A 1 -1.16 -2.23 24.09
CA VAL A 1 -1.85 -3.16 23.17
C VAL A 1 -1.03 -3.22 21.89
N ILE A 2 -0.80 -4.39 21.32
CA ILE A 2 -0.05 -4.57 20.07
C ILE A 2 -1.07 -4.50 18.91
N PRO A 3 -0.80 -3.72 17.84
CA PRO A 3 -1.74 -3.60 16.72
C PRO A 3 -1.80 -4.89 15.91
N GLU A 4 -2.98 -5.21 15.39
CA GLU A 4 -3.13 -6.25 14.38
C GLU A 4 -2.50 -5.80 13.05
N VAL A 5 -1.97 -6.75 12.28
CA VAL A 5 -1.37 -6.50 10.97
C VAL A 5 -2.24 -7.12 9.89
N VAL A 6 -2.69 -6.29 8.95
CA VAL A 6 -3.42 -6.70 7.75
C VAL A 6 -2.42 -6.77 6.60
N GLY A 7 -2.17 -7.97 6.08
CA GLY A 7 -1.38 -8.13 4.86
C GLY A 7 -2.19 -7.72 3.63
N TYR A 8 -1.65 -6.82 2.81
CA TYR A 8 -2.23 -6.40 1.54
C TYR A 8 -1.36 -6.91 0.38
N GLU A 9 -1.80 -7.99 -0.26
CA GLU A 9 -1.08 -8.63 -1.36
C GLU A 9 -1.32 -7.87 -2.68
N LEU A 10 -0.24 -7.42 -3.31
CA LEU A 10 -0.25 -6.87 -4.66
C LEU A 10 0.25 -7.93 -5.65
N VAL A 11 -0.58 -8.27 -6.62
CA VAL A 11 -0.29 -9.25 -7.68
C VAL A 11 -0.45 -8.63 -9.06
N GLY A 12 0.21 -9.21 -10.06
CA GLY A 12 0.16 -8.73 -11.44
C GLY A 12 0.90 -7.40 -11.69
N THR A 13 0.59 -6.78 -12.82
CA THR A 13 1.23 -5.55 -13.31
C THR A 13 0.18 -4.50 -13.67
N LEU A 14 0.52 -3.22 -13.49
CA LEU A 14 -0.32 -2.11 -13.96
C LEU A 14 -0.43 -2.13 -15.48
N GLY A 15 -1.61 -1.82 -16.01
CA GLY A 15 -1.83 -1.67 -17.45
C GLY A 15 -1.27 -0.35 -17.98
N ASP A 16 -1.05 -0.26 -19.30
CA ASP A 16 -0.35 0.86 -19.95
C ASP A 16 -1.00 2.25 -19.74
N CYS A 17 -2.30 2.29 -19.47
CA CYS A 17 -3.04 3.53 -19.24
C CYS A 17 -3.35 3.79 -17.75
N VAL A 18 -2.84 2.96 -16.84
CA VAL A 18 -3.06 3.12 -15.40
C VAL A 18 -2.02 4.07 -14.84
N THR A 19 -2.48 5.09 -14.11
CA THR A 19 -1.59 6.05 -13.45
C THR A 19 -1.34 5.67 -12.00
N SER A 20 -0.30 6.26 -11.40
CA SER A 20 -0.03 6.16 -9.96
C SER A 20 -1.22 6.57 -9.12
N THR A 21 -1.95 7.62 -9.53
CA THR A 21 -3.15 8.11 -8.84
C THR A 21 -4.25 7.06 -8.84
N ASP A 22 -4.48 6.38 -9.97
CA ASP A 22 -5.50 5.33 -10.07
C ASP A 22 -5.21 4.19 -9.09
N LEU A 23 -3.95 3.76 -9.02
CA LEU A 23 -3.50 2.74 -8.07
C LEU A 23 -3.74 3.17 -6.62
N VAL A 24 -3.25 4.35 -6.24
CA VAL A 24 -3.32 4.88 -4.88
C VAL A 24 -4.78 5.01 -4.42
N LEU A 25 -5.65 5.57 -5.27
CA LEU A 25 -7.08 5.71 -4.95
C LEU A 25 -7.78 4.37 -4.86
N THR A 26 -7.40 3.40 -5.70
CA THR A 26 -7.97 2.04 -5.65
C THR A 26 -7.59 1.34 -4.34
N ILE A 27 -6.32 1.37 -3.95
CA ILE A 27 -5.84 0.78 -2.69
C ILE A 27 -6.55 1.45 -1.49
N THR A 28 -6.60 2.78 -1.49
CA THR A 28 -7.26 3.54 -0.42
C THR A 28 -8.72 3.16 -0.27
N LYS A 29 -9.46 3.10 -1.37
CA LYS A 29 -10.87 2.71 -1.37
C LYS A 29 -11.03 1.30 -0.81
N ASN A 30 -10.24 0.34 -1.31
CA ASN A 30 -10.31 -1.06 -0.87
C ASN A 30 -10.01 -1.22 0.63
N LEU A 31 -8.98 -0.54 1.15
CA LEU A 31 -8.62 -0.59 2.57
C LEU A 31 -9.67 0.08 3.46
N ARG A 32 -10.29 1.16 2.97
CA ARG A 32 -11.41 1.82 3.66
C ARG A 32 -12.62 0.90 3.76
N ASP A 33 -12.96 0.22 2.68
CA ASP A 33 -14.08 -0.74 2.64
C ASP A 33 -13.81 -1.96 3.53
N LEU A 34 -12.55 -2.39 3.66
CA LEU A 34 -12.13 -3.49 4.53
C LEU A 34 -12.19 -3.14 6.04
N GLY A 35 -12.12 -1.85 6.39
CA GLY A 35 -12.22 -1.40 7.79
C GLY A 35 -10.95 -1.64 8.61
N VAL A 36 -9.83 -1.04 8.21
CA VAL A 36 -8.52 -1.21 8.87
C VAL A 36 -8.23 -0.21 9.99
N VAL A 37 -9.27 0.33 10.62
CA VAL A 37 -9.13 1.38 11.65
C VAL A 37 -8.31 0.90 12.83
N GLY A 38 -7.21 1.62 13.14
CA GLY A 38 -6.33 1.30 14.28
C GLY A 38 -5.41 0.09 14.06
N LYS A 39 -5.35 -0.45 12.83
CA LYS A 39 -4.50 -1.58 12.45
C LYS A 39 -3.28 -1.12 11.65
N PHE A 40 -2.29 -2.00 11.55
CA PHE A 40 -1.19 -1.83 10.60
C PHE A 40 -1.59 -2.51 9.30
N VAL A 41 -1.19 -1.92 8.18
CA VAL A 41 -1.30 -2.50 6.85
C VAL A 41 0.11 -2.75 6.35
N GLU A 42 0.44 -4.00 6.03
CA GLU A 42 1.72 -4.38 5.45
C GLU A 42 1.53 -4.80 4.00
N PHE A 43 2.21 -4.13 3.08
CA PHE A 43 2.13 -4.41 1.65
C PHE A 43 3.17 -5.45 1.24
N PHE A 44 2.72 -6.51 0.56
CA PHE A 44 3.57 -7.61 0.09
C PHE A 44 3.11 -8.13 -1.27
N GLY A 45 3.82 -9.11 -1.83
CA GLY A 45 3.50 -9.73 -3.12
C GLY A 45 4.35 -9.21 -4.28
N GLU A 46 4.24 -9.88 -5.43
CA GLU A 46 5.06 -9.62 -6.62
C GLU A 46 4.88 -8.19 -7.17
N GLY A 47 3.68 -7.64 -7.07
CA GLY A 47 3.32 -6.31 -7.58
C GLY A 47 4.06 -5.18 -6.86
N VAL A 48 4.46 -5.37 -5.60
CA VAL A 48 5.23 -4.35 -4.83
C VAL A 48 6.54 -3.99 -5.52
N SER A 49 7.17 -4.97 -6.18
CA SER A 49 8.45 -4.77 -6.87
C SER A 49 8.34 -3.82 -8.07
N SER A 50 7.15 -3.71 -8.68
CA SER A 50 6.87 -2.79 -9.80
C SER A 50 6.66 -1.34 -9.37
N LEU A 51 6.28 -1.09 -8.11
CA LEU A 51 5.98 0.25 -7.62
C LEU A 51 7.24 1.07 -7.36
N SER A 52 7.25 2.34 -7.77
CA SER A 52 8.33 3.26 -7.41
C SER A 52 8.33 3.59 -5.91
N ILE A 53 9.44 4.11 -5.38
CA ILE A 53 9.46 4.60 -3.98
C ILE A 53 8.47 5.74 -3.78
N ALA A 54 8.27 6.58 -4.80
CA ALA A 54 7.27 7.64 -4.76
C ALA A 54 5.86 7.07 -4.62
N ASP A 55 5.49 6.06 -5.41
CA ASP A 55 4.16 5.42 -5.30
C ASP A 55 3.95 4.81 -3.91
N ARG A 56 4.95 4.07 -3.40
CA ARG A 56 4.91 3.48 -2.05
C ARG A 56 4.72 4.56 -0.98
N ALA A 57 5.48 5.65 -1.08
CA ALA A 57 5.36 6.78 -0.14
C ALA A 57 3.98 7.45 -0.22
N THR A 58 3.41 7.60 -1.43
CA THR A 58 2.06 8.15 -1.60
C THR A 58 0.99 7.23 -0.97
N ILE A 59 1.07 5.92 -1.19
CA ILE A 59 0.15 4.95 -0.57
C ILE A 59 0.27 4.97 0.96
N SER A 60 1.49 4.99 1.49
CA SER A 60 1.74 5.08 2.94
C SER A 60 1.31 6.42 3.53
N ASN A 61 1.48 7.54 2.82
CA ASN A 61 1.03 8.85 3.28
C ASN A 61 -0.50 8.91 3.46
N MET A 62 -1.23 8.14 2.64
CA MET A 62 -2.68 8.07 2.67
C MET A 62 -3.29 7.20 3.79
N CYS A 63 -2.50 6.78 4.78
CA CYS A 63 -3.01 6.04 5.95
C CYS A 63 -4.24 6.68 6.62
N PRO A 64 -4.27 8.00 6.87
CA PRO A 64 -5.43 8.65 7.47
C PRO A 64 -6.73 8.46 6.66
N GLU A 65 -6.64 8.39 5.34
CA GLU A 65 -7.78 8.31 4.41
C GLU A 65 -8.48 6.94 4.45
N TYR A 66 -7.74 5.86 4.74
CA TYR A 66 -8.28 4.51 4.93
C TYR A 66 -8.30 4.02 6.38
N GLY A 67 -7.82 4.84 7.33
CA GLY A 67 -7.97 4.63 8.78
C GLY A 67 -6.87 3.77 9.43
N ALA A 68 -5.88 3.30 8.68
CA ALA A 68 -4.77 2.55 9.26
C ALA A 68 -3.88 3.46 10.11
N THR A 69 -3.22 2.88 11.12
CA THR A 69 -2.21 3.58 11.91
C THR A 69 -0.88 3.68 11.16
N VAL A 70 -0.53 2.64 10.40
CA VAL A 70 0.71 2.55 9.61
C VAL A 70 0.43 1.78 8.31
N GLY A 71 1.00 2.26 7.21
CA GLY A 71 1.06 1.60 5.91
C GLY A 71 2.52 1.29 5.61
N PHE A 72 2.90 0.03 5.76
CA PHE A 72 4.28 -0.41 5.78
C PHE A 72 4.65 -1.13 4.48
N PHE A 73 5.71 -0.66 3.83
CA PHE A 73 6.40 -1.37 2.77
C PHE A 73 7.76 -1.84 3.32
N PRO A 74 8.04 -3.16 3.34
CA PRO A 74 9.33 -3.68 3.73
C PRO A 74 10.46 -3.09 2.87
N VAL A 75 11.65 -2.98 3.46
CA VAL A 75 12.86 -2.55 2.75
C VAL A 75 13.22 -3.61 1.71
N ASP A 76 13.38 -3.20 0.46
CA ASP A 76 13.81 -4.06 -0.64
C ASP A 76 14.91 -3.39 -1.48
N LYS A 77 15.32 -4.06 -2.57
CA LYS A 77 16.37 -3.53 -3.46
C LYS A 77 16.05 -2.15 -4.04
N ARG A 78 14.76 -1.80 -4.19
CA ARG A 78 14.34 -0.51 -4.72
C ARG A 78 14.52 0.62 -3.70
N VAL A 79 14.48 0.31 -2.41
CA VAL A 79 14.80 1.27 -1.34
C VAL A 79 16.30 1.54 -1.23
N ILE A 80 17.13 0.55 -1.56
CA ILE A 80 18.60 0.63 -1.44
C ILE A 80 19.24 1.29 -2.67
N ALA A 81 18.64 1.13 -3.85
CA ALA A 81 19.12 1.68 -5.12
C ALA A 81 18.94 3.20 -5.23
#